data_AF-A0A520ZTL6-F1
#
_entry.id   AF-A0A520ZTL6-F1
#
_cell.length_a   1.000
_cell.length_b   1.000
_cell.length_c   1.000
_cell.angle_alpha   90.00
_cell.angle_beta   90.00
_cell.angle_gamma   90.00
#
_symmetry.space_group_name_H-M   'P 1'
#
loop_
_entity.id
_entity.type
_entity.pdbx_description
1 polymer ?
#
loop_
_entity_poly.entity_id
_entity_poly.type
_entity_poly.pdbx_seq_one_letter_code
_entity_poly.pdbx_strand_id
1 'polypeptide(L)'
;MEQALLSIAREAYRTPREAAVQLLSLGIPRQAILPGFGAIVLISVVVSGAADVLVPQAEDVPISYITMAVLLGVILLSFTLGVWKIGQGFGGSGSFEESLTIGIFFQTILLPFQILQIILAVAMPSLAGIYAIGLLFYGVWMNVQFIDALHGLASFGKSLGVLLLSSFVAAVALLIVAAFFGQSPVGAV
;
A
#
# COMPACT_ATOMS: atom_id res chain seq x y z
N MET A 1 -3.75 23.04 6.94
CA MET A 1 -3.88 21.57 6.77
C MET A 1 -2.71 21.00 5.98
N GLU A 2 -2.37 21.53 4.81
CA GLU A 2 -1.28 21.04 3.96
C GLU A 2 0.09 20.95 4.68
N GLN A 3 0.52 22.01 5.36
CA GLN A 3 1.79 22.01 6.11
C GLN A 3 1.85 20.95 7.21
N ALA A 4 0.71 20.64 7.84
CA ALA A 4 0.62 19.59 8.86
C ALA A 4 0.74 18.19 8.24
N LEU A 5 0.15 17.96 7.07
CA LEU A 5 0.31 16.69 6.36
C LEU A 5 1.76 16.47 5.91
N LEU A 6 2.44 17.52 5.45
CA LEU A 6 3.85 17.46 5.06
C LEU A 6 4.78 17.18 6.25
N SER A 7 4.51 17.77 7.43
CA SER A 7 5.29 17.48 8.63
C SER A 7 5.09 16.03 9.08
N ILE A 8 3.84 15.55 9.09
CA ILE A 8 3.50 14.16 9.45
C ILE A 8 4.14 13.18 8.45
N ALA A 9 4.11 13.47 7.14
CA ALA A 9 4.75 12.65 6.12
C ALA A 9 6.27 12.55 6.32
N ARG A 10 6.93 13.67 6.67
CA ARG A 10 8.37 13.67 6.96
C ARG A 10 8.70 12.88 8.23
N GLU A 11 7.86 13.01 9.24
CA GLU A 11 7.99 12.28 10.50
C GLU A 11 7.80 10.78 10.32
N ALA A 12 6.83 10.38 9.49
CA ALA A 12 6.53 8.98 9.20
C ALA A 12 7.74 8.18 8.72
N TYR A 13 8.70 8.82 8.05
CA TYR A 13 9.91 8.14 7.60
C TYR A 13 10.79 7.61 8.75
N ARG A 14 10.71 8.24 9.93
CA ARG A 14 11.52 7.90 11.12
C ARG A 14 10.68 7.32 12.25
N THR A 15 9.52 7.89 12.52
CA THR A 15 8.61 7.52 13.60
C THR A 15 7.21 7.24 13.04
N PRO A 16 7.03 6.15 12.27
CA PRO A 16 5.77 5.85 11.58
C PRO A 16 4.59 5.73 12.53
N ARG A 17 4.79 5.13 13.71
CA ARG A 17 3.72 4.98 14.70
C ARG A 17 3.17 6.34 15.17
N GLU A 18 4.06 7.29 15.46
CA GLU A 18 3.68 8.63 15.93
C GLU A 18 2.98 9.41 14.82
N ALA A 19 3.52 9.36 13.60
CA ALA A 19 2.89 9.97 12.43
C ALA A 19 1.48 9.41 12.17
N ALA A 20 1.28 8.09 12.31
CA ALA A 20 -0.04 7.48 12.17
C ALA A 20 -1.02 7.95 13.25
N VAL A 21 -0.61 8.01 14.51
CA VAL A 21 -1.45 8.55 15.60
C VAL A 21 -1.83 10.00 15.32
N GLN A 22 -0.88 10.83 14.90
CA GLN A 22 -1.13 12.23 14.52
C GLN A 22 -2.14 12.31 13.37
N LEU A 23 -1.94 11.53 12.30
CA LEU A 23 -2.85 11.49 11.15
C LEU A 23 -4.28 11.11 11.55
N LEU A 24 -4.43 10.05 12.36
CA LEU A 24 -5.75 9.59 12.80
C LEU A 24 -6.44 10.64 13.70
N SER A 25 -5.67 11.35 14.53
CA SER A 25 -6.22 12.41 15.39
C SER A 25 -6.72 13.64 14.62
N LEU A 26 -6.33 13.83 13.35
CA LEU A 26 -6.91 14.86 12.49
C LEU A 26 -8.37 14.59 12.13
N GLY A 27 -8.86 13.36 12.30
CA GLY A 27 -10.27 13.01 12.06
C GLY A 27 -10.72 13.30 10.63
N ILE A 28 -9.98 12.77 9.64
CA ILE A 28 -10.24 13.05 8.23
C ILE A 28 -11.71 12.78 7.88
N PRO A 29 -12.43 13.75 7.30
CA PRO A 29 -13.85 13.60 7.02
C PRO A 29 -14.07 12.48 5.99
N ARG A 30 -15.08 11.63 6.24
CA ARG A 30 -15.43 10.50 5.37
C ARG A 30 -15.62 10.87 3.90
N GLN A 31 -16.09 12.09 3.64
CA GLN A 31 -16.27 12.66 2.31
C GLN A 31 -14.96 12.80 1.52
N ALA A 32 -13.82 12.93 2.19
CA ALA A 32 -12.50 13.06 1.58
C ALA A 32 -11.77 11.72 1.39
N ILE A 33 -12.12 10.69 2.17
CA ILE A 33 -11.42 9.40 2.17
C ILE A 33 -11.59 8.68 0.82
N LEU A 34 -12.82 8.59 0.30
CA LEU A 34 -13.10 7.93 -0.97
C LEU A 34 -12.44 8.64 -2.18
N PRO A 35 -12.53 9.98 -2.33
CA PRO A 35 -11.76 10.70 -3.34
C PRO A 35 -10.25 10.51 -3.19
N GLY A 36 -9.74 10.51 -1.95
CA GLY A 36 -8.33 10.25 -1.66
C GLY A 36 -7.89 8.86 -2.10
N PHE A 37 -8.73 7.85 -1.86
CA PHE A 37 -8.51 6.48 -2.34
C PHE A 37 -8.46 6.40 -3.87
N GLY A 38 -9.43 7.01 -4.57
CA GLY A 38 -9.42 7.05 -6.02
C GLY A 38 -8.17 7.76 -6.57
N ALA A 39 -7.81 8.90 -5.98
CA ALA A 39 -6.63 9.66 -6.37
C ALA A 39 -5.33 8.84 -6.21
N ILE A 40 -5.14 8.16 -5.07
CA ILE A 40 -3.93 7.38 -4.84
C ILE A 40 -3.84 6.18 -5.79
N VAL A 41 -4.97 5.51 -6.07
CA VAL A 41 -5.01 4.43 -7.07
C VAL A 41 -4.60 4.95 -8.45
N LEU A 42 -5.17 6.07 -8.90
CA LEU A 42 -4.84 6.65 -10.21
C LEU A 42 -3.37 7.08 -10.30
N ILE A 43 -2.84 7.71 -9.25
CA ILE A 43 -1.42 8.10 -9.20
C ILE A 43 -0.54 6.85 -9.25
N SER A 44 -0.86 5.80 -8.51
CA SER A 44 -0.13 4.54 -8.55
C SER A 44 -0.18 3.90 -9.95
N VAL A 45 -1.33 3.89 -10.62
CA VAL A 45 -1.44 3.39 -12.02
C VAL A 45 -0.52 4.17 -12.95
N VAL A 46 -0.47 5.49 -12.83
CA VAL A 46 0.42 6.32 -13.66
C VAL A 46 1.89 6.02 -13.38
N VAL A 47 2.27 5.91 -12.12
CA VAL A 47 3.66 5.60 -11.72
C VAL A 47 4.07 4.20 -12.20
N SER A 48 3.21 3.20 -12.00
CA SER A 48 3.49 1.84 -12.45
C SER A 48 3.50 1.73 -13.98
N GLY A 49 2.55 2.36 -14.67
CA GLY A 49 2.56 2.41 -16.14
C GLY A 49 3.78 3.12 -16.73
N ALA A 50 4.30 4.14 -16.04
CA ALA A 50 5.58 4.75 -16.41
C ALA A 50 6.76 3.79 -16.20
N ALA A 51 6.74 2.97 -15.15
CA ALA A 51 7.74 1.94 -14.91
C ALA A 51 7.76 0.91 -16.06
N ASP A 52 6.59 0.42 -16.48
CA ASP A 52 6.46 -0.58 -17.55
C ASP A 52 7.02 -0.07 -18.88
N VAL A 53 6.81 1.21 -19.20
CA VAL A 53 7.35 1.83 -20.43
C VAL A 53 8.86 2.05 -20.35
N LEU A 54 9.38 2.44 -19.18
CA LEU A 54 10.80 2.77 -19.00
C LEU A 54 11.68 1.54 -18.79
N VAL A 55 11.13 0.48 -18.19
CA VAL A 55 11.84 -0.74 -17.81
C VAL A 55 11.01 -1.96 -18.25
N PRO A 56 10.78 -2.14 -19.56
CA PRO A 56 9.97 -3.24 -20.07
C PRO A 56 10.60 -4.59 -19.71
N GLN A 57 9.78 -5.52 -19.23
CA GLN A 57 10.17 -6.90 -18.96
C GLN A 57 9.81 -7.80 -20.14
N ALA A 58 10.59 -8.85 -20.35
CA ALA A 58 10.42 -9.75 -21.50
C ALA A 58 9.09 -10.53 -21.50
N GLU A 59 8.45 -10.66 -20.33
CA GLU A 59 7.19 -11.39 -20.12
C GLU A 59 5.98 -10.47 -19.91
N ASP A 60 6.11 -9.17 -20.20
CA ASP A 60 5.01 -8.23 -19.97
C ASP A 60 3.81 -8.54 -20.88
N VAL A 61 2.72 -8.98 -20.26
CA VAL A 61 1.42 -9.04 -20.90
C VAL A 61 0.84 -7.63 -20.94
N PRO A 62 0.39 -7.10 -22.09
CA PRO A 62 -0.19 -5.77 -22.15
C PRO A 62 -1.46 -5.67 -21.31
N ILE A 63 -1.40 -4.95 -20.19
CA ILE A 63 -2.55 -4.68 -19.32
C ILE A 63 -3.09 -3.28 -19.62
N SER A 64 -4.40 -3.17 -19.87
CA SER A 64 -5.06 -1.86 -19.97
C SER A 64 -4.97 -1.09 -18.66
N TYR A 65 -4.75 0.22 -18.71
CA TYR A 65 -4.74 1.09 -17.53
C TYR A 65 -6.01 0.97 -16.68
N ILE A 66 -7.16 0.69 -17.30
CA ILE A 66 -8.43 0.46 -16.58
C ILE A 66 -8.34 -0.83 -15.76
N THR A 67 -7.85 -1.91 -16.37
CA THR A 67 -7.64 -3.19 -15.69
C THR A 67 -6.64 -3.04 -14.55
N MET A 68 -5.54 -2.32 -14.77
CA MET A 68 -4.55 -2.03 -13.74
C MET A 68 -5.17 -1.25 -12.57
N ALA A 69 -5.98 -0.22 -12.85
CA ALA A 69 -6.68 0.54 -11.83
C ALA A 69 -7.65 -0.33 -11.00
N VAL A 70 -8.37 -1.24 -11.65
CA VAL A 70 -9.26 -2.19 -10.98
C VAL A 70 -8.47 -3.14 -10.09
N LEU A 71 -7.39 -3.74 -10.60
CA LEU A 71 -6.54 -4.67 -9.83
C LEU A 71 -5.91 -3.98 -8.62
N LEU A 72 -5.35 -2.78 -8.80
CA LEU A 72 -4.78 -1.97 -7.71
C LEU A 72 -5.84 -1.52 -6.70
N GLY A 73 -7.01 -1.12 -7.17
CA GLY A 73 -8.14 -0.78 -6.30
C GLY A 73 -8.59 -1.96 -5.46
N VAL A 74 -8.71 -3.15 -6.07
CA VAL A 74 -9.11 -4.37 -5.36
C VAL A 74 -8.08 -4.78 -4.33
N ILE A 75 -6.80 -4.86 -4.68
CA ILE A 75 -5.77 -5.29 -3.72
C ILE A 75 -5.70 -4.33 -2.53
N LEU A 76 -5.75 -3.01 -2.75
CA LEU A 76 -5.72 -2.04 -1.66
C LEU A 76 -6.98 -2.11 -0.80
N LEU A 77 -8.17 -2.17 -1.41
CA LEU A 77 -9.43 -2.23 -0.67
C LEU A 77 -9.55 -3.54 0.14
N SER A 78 -9.21 -4.68 -0.46
CA SER A 78 -9.21 -5.98 0.22
C SER A 78 -8.18 -6.03 1.34
N PHE A 79 -6.99 -5.45 1.13
CA PHE A 79 -6.00 -5.31 2.18
C PHE A 79 -6.52 -4.47 3.35
N THR A 80 -7.09 -3.29 3.09
CA THR A 80 -7.71 -2.43 4.10
C THR A 80 -8.83 -3.13 4.87
N LEU A 81 -9.72 -3.85 4.16
CA LEU A 81 -10.77 -4.64 4.79
C LEU A 81 -10.20 -5.74 5.69
N GLY A 82 -9.13 -6.40 5.23
CA GLY A 82 -8.36 -7.37 6.02
C GLY A 82 -7.81 -6.74 7.29
N VAL A 83 -7.10 -5.62 7.18
CA VAL A 83 -6.50 -4.93 8.33
C VAL A 83 -7.58 -4.56 9.34
N TRP A 84 -8.67 -3.96 8.89
CA TRP A 84 -9.79 -3.60 9.76
C TRP A 84 -10.40 -4.82 10.47
N LYS A 85 -10.81 -5.85 9.74
CA LYS A 85 -11.54 -7.00 10.31
C LYS A 85 -10.64 -7.92 11.13
N ILE A 86 -9.46 -8.25 10.62
CA ILE A 86 -8.50 -9.11 11.32
C ILE A 86 -7.94 -8.35 12.53
N GLY A 87 -7.63 -7.05 12.40
CA GLY A 87 -7.20 -6.21 13.51
C GLY A 87 -8.22 -6.17 14.65
N GLN A 88 -9.51 -6.02 14.35
CA GLN A 88 -10.57 -6.15 15.37
C GLN A 88 -10.61 -7.55 16.00
N GLY A 89 -10.43 -8.62 15.21
CA GLY A 89 -10.33 -9.99 15.73
C GLY A 89 -9.17 -10.22 16.70
N PHE A 90 -8.08 -9.46 16.58
CA PHE A 90 -6.92 -9.50 17.48
C PHE A 90 -7.07 -8.57 18.71
N GLY A 91 -8.27 -7.99 18.91
CA GLY A 91 -8.60 -7.09 20.02
C GLY A 91 -8.39 -5.60 19.73
N GLY A 92 -8.21 -5.22 18.46
CA GLY A 92 -8.02 -3.85 18.04
C GLY A 92 -9.29 -3.01 17.97
N SER A 93 -9.18 -1.69 18.10
CA SER A 93 -10.32 -0.76 18.10
C SER A 93 -10.53 0.04 16.81
N GLY A 94 -9.60 -0.03 15.85
CA GLY A 94 -9.66 0.74 14.61
C GLY A 94 -10.92 0.50 13.78
N SER A 95 -11.34 1.55 13.06
CA SER A 95 -12.46 1.55 12.11
C SER A 95 -12.01 1.34 10.67
N PHE A 96 -12.99 1.09 9.78
CA PHE A 96 -12.72 0.95 8.34
C PHE A 96 -12.20 2.26 7.74
N GLU A 97 -12.80 3.40 8.10
CA GLU A 97 -12.40 4.72 7.65
C GLU A 97 -10.95 5.07 8.05
N GLU A 98 -10.56 4.76 9.29
CA GLU A 98 -9.19 4.97 9.76
C GLU A 98 -8.21 4.03 9.06
N SER A 99 -8.59 2.77 8.84
CA SER A 99 -7.77 1.81 8.09
C SER A 99 -7.54 2.25 6.66
N LEU A 100 -8.58 2.75 5.98
CA LEU A 100 -8.48 3.27 4.61
C LEU A 100 -7.62 4.54 4.57
N THR A 101 -7.77 5.43 5.56
CA THR A 101 -6.96 6.65 5.70
C THR A 101 -5.48 6.32 5.85
N ILE A 102 -5.13 5.37 6.73
CA ILE A 102 -3.76 4.90 6.90
C ILE A 102 -3.24 4.23 5.62
N GLY A 103 -4.05 3.44 4.93
CA GLY A 103 -3.68 2.82 3.65
C GLY A 103 -3.34 3.85 2.56
N ILE A 104 -4.18 4.89 2.42
CA ILE A 104 -3.94 6.00 1.48
C ILE A 104 -2.64 6.73 1.82
N PHE A 105 -2.45 7.03 3.11
CA PHE A 105 -1.25 7.73 3.58
C PHE A 105 0.02 6.90 3.38
N PHE A 106 -0.03 5.60 3.68
CA PHE A 106 1.05 4.67 3.43
C PHE A 106 1.46 4.64 1.96
N GLN A 107 0.50 4.48 1.06
CA GLN A 107 0.77 4.51 -0.38
C GLN A 107 1.38 5.84 -0.81
N THR A 108 0.89 6.96 -0.25
CA THR A 108 1.43 8.29 -0.52
C THR A 108 2.90 8.41 -0.09
N ILE A 109 3.26 7.87 1.08
CA ILE A 109 4.65 7.83 1.58
C ILE A 109 5.53 6.94 0.70
N LEU A 110 4.98 5.86 0.14
CA LEU A 110 5.74 4.96 -0.72
C LEU A 110 5.98 5.51 -2.14
N LEU A 111 5.14 6.42 -2.63
CA LEU A 111 5.28 6.94 -4.01
C LEU A 111 6.68 7.49 -4.33
N PRO A 112 7.32 8.33 -3.50
CA PRO A 112 8.68 8.79 -3.77
C PRO A 112 9.71 7.65 -3.83
N PHE A 113 9.54 6.60 -3.02
CA PHE A 113 10.42 5.44 -3.07
C PHE A 113 10.21 4.64 -4.37
N GLN A 114 8.97 4.52 -4.85
CA GLN A 114 8.68 3.87 -6.14
C GLN A 114 9.29 4.67 -7.31
N ILE A 115 9.17 5.99 -7.30
CA ILE A 115 9.79 6.85 -8.31
C ILE A 115 11.32 6.69 -8.29
N LEU A 116 11.93 6.70 -7.10
CA LEU A 116 13.37 6.46 -6.95
C LEU A 116 13.76 5.06 -7.43
N GLN A 117 12.95 4.04 -7.15
CA GLN A 117 13.16 2.68 -7.62
C GLN A 117 13.20 2.61 -9.14
N ILE A 118 12.27 3.29 -9.83
CA ILE A 118 12.23 3.36 -11.29
C ILE A 118 13.50 4.03 -11.83
N ILE A 119 13.91 5.15 -11.23
CA ILE A 119 15.15 5.85 -11.61
C ILE A 119 16.36 4.93 -11.45
N LEU A 120 16.45 4.19 -10.33
CA LEU A 120 17.50 3.21 -10.10
C LEU A 120 17.43 2.05 -11.10
N ALA A 121 16.24 1.58 -11.46
CA ALA A 121 16.07 0.48 -12.40
C ALA A 121 16.58 0.85 -13.80
N VAL A 122 16.37 2.10 -14.23
CA VAL A 122 16.90 2.61 -15.51
C VAL A 122 18.41 2.85 -15.44
N ALA A 123 18.90 3.49 -14.37
CA ALA A 123 20.30 3.92 -14.29
C ALA A 123 21.26 2.80 -13.85
N MET A 124 20.83 1.97 -12.91
CA MET A 124 21.64 0.95 -12.22
C MET A 124 20.79 -0.28 -11.87
N PRO A 125 20.41 -1.14 -12.85
CA PRO A 125 19.47 -2.25 -12.65
C PRO A 125 19.82 -3.18 -11.48
N SER A 126 21.11 -3.47 -11.27
CA SER A 126 21.59 -4.32 -10.17
C SER A 126 21.31 -3.71 -8.79
N LEU A 127 21.39 -2.38 -8.66
CA LEU A 127 21.11 -1.69 -7.41
C LEU A 127 19.61 -1.57 -7.14
N ALA A 128 18.79 -1.49 -8.18
CA ALA A 128 17.33 -1.41 -8.06
C ALA A 128 16.74 -2.65 -7.36
N GLY A 129 17.26 -3.84 -7.66
CA GLY A 129 16.84 -5.08 -6.98
C GLY A 129 17.19 -5.08 -5.49
N ILE A 130 18.40 -4.65 -5.12
CA ILE A 130 18.82 -4.52 -3.71
C ILE A 130 17.95 -3.49 -2.99
N TYR A 131 17.70 -2.36 -3.65
CA TYR A 131 16.83 -1.31 -3.14
C TYR A 131 15.40 -1.83 -2.90
N ALA A 132 14.85 -2.61 -3.84
CA ALA A 132 13.51 -3.22 -3.72
C ALA A 132 13.39 -4.09 -2.47
N ILE A 133 14.40 -4.91 -2.18
CA ILE A 133 14.45 -5.74 -0.98
C ILE A 133 14.48 -4.87 0.28
N GLY A 134 15.30 -3.81 0.30
CA GLY A 134 15.33 -2.85 1.41
C GLY A 134 13.98 -2.16 1.62
N LEU A 135 13.33 -1.75 0.53
CA LEU A 135 12.02 -1.12 0.55
C LEU A 135 10.93 -2.09 1.06
N LEU A 136 11.03 -3.37 0.74
CA LEU A 136 10.14 -4.41 1.28
C LEU A 136 10.23 -4.48 2.81
N PHE A 137 11.43 -4.63 3.37
CA PHE A 137 11.60 -4.69 4.84
C PHE A 137 11.15 -3.40 5.52
N TYR A 138 11.47 -2.25 4.91
CA TYR A 138 11.05 -0.95 5.40
C TYR A 138 9.53 -0.79 5.37
N GLY A 139 8.88 -1.19 4.27
CA GLY A 139 7.43 -1.14 4.09
C GLY A 139 6.70 -2.07 5.06
N VAL A 140 7.23 -3.28 5.31
CA VAL A 140 6.69 -4.20 6.33
C VAL A 140 6.79 -3.57 7.71
N TRP A 141 7.98 -3.06 8.10
CA TRP A 141 8.16 -2.39 9.38
C TRP A 141 7.20 -1.21 9.55
N MET A 142 7.09 -0.33 8.56
CA MET A 142 6.18 0.81 8.58
C MET A 142 4.71 0.40 8.71
N ASN A 143 4.26 -0.61 7.94
CA ASN A 143 2.89 -1.11 8.03
C ASN A 143 2.58 -1.69 9.40
N VAL A 144 3.49 -2.47 9.97
CA VAL A 144 3.30 -3.04 11.32
C VAL A 144 3.10 -1.92 12.35
N GLN A 145 3.88 -0.85 12.24
CA GLN A 145 3.77 0.31 13.13
C GLN A 145 2.46 1.09 12.91
N PHE A 146 2.01 1.21 11.67
CA PHE A 146 0.72 1.83 11.34
C PHE A 146 -0.48 1.00 11.84
N ILE A 147 -0.43 -0.32 11.67
CA ILE A 147 -1.45 -1.25 12.17
C ILE A 147 -1.51 -1.20 13.69
N ASP A 148 -0.36 -1.16 14.36
CA ASP A 148 -0.31 -0.99 15.82
C ASP A 148 -0.90 0.35 16.27
N ALA A 149 -0.59 1.45 15.57
CA ALA A 149 -1.16 2.76 15.84
C ALA A 149 -2.69 2.80 15.63
N LEU A 150 -3.18 2.16 14.56
CA LEU A 150 -4.60 2.08 14.22
C LEU A 150 -5.42 1.31 15.25
N HIS A 151 -4.92 0.15 15.65
CA HIS A 151 -5.69 -0.79 16.46
C HIS A 151 -5.32 -0.76 17.95
N GLY A 152 -4.19 -0.15 18.33
CA GLY A 152 -3.71 -0.12 19.70
C GLY A 152 -3.30 -1.50 20.24
N LEU A 153 -2.78 -2.39 19.38
CA LEU A 153 -2.53 -3.79 19.72
C LEU A 153 -1.40 -3.99 20.75
N ALA A 154 -0.52 -2.99 20.89
CA ALA A 154 0.61 -2.95 21.82
C ALA A 154 1.53 -4.18 21.71
N SER A 155 1.58 -4.79 20.52
CA SER A 155 2.34 -6.02 20.29
C SER A 155 2.73 -6.13 18.81
N PHE A 156 4.04 -6.11 18.57
CA PHE A 156 4.61 -6.26 17.23
C PHE A 156 4.12 -7.56 16.54
N GLY A 157 4.07 -8.67 17.27
CA GLY A 157 3.65 -9.96 16.71
C GLY A 157 2.18 -9.99 16.29
N LYS A 158 1.29 -9.34 17.04
CA LYS A 158 -0.12 -9.20 16.66
C LYS A 158 -0.26 -8.35 15.40
N SER A 159 0.38 -7.20 15.36
CA SER A 159 0.35 -6.28 14.21
C SER A 159 0.96 -6.90 12.96
N LEU A 160 2.05 -7.68 13.10
CA LEU A 160 2.61 -8.48 12.02
C LEU A 160 1.67 -9.59 11.56
N GLY A 161 0.99 -10.28 12.48
CA GLY A 161 -0.04 -11.26 12.13
C GLY A 161 -1.18 -10.64 11.32
N VAL A 162 -1.69 -9.49 11.77
CA VAL A 162 -2.72 -8.73 11.03
C VAL A 162 -2.22 -8.36 9.63
N LEU A 163 -0.99 -7.84 9.51
CA LEU A 163 -0.38 -7.53 8.22
C LEU A 163 -0.36 -8.76 7.29
N LEU A 164 0.20 -9.88 7.75
CA LEU A 164 0.37 -11.08 6.93
C LEU A 164 -0.96 -11.69 6.50
N LEU A 165 -1.94 -11.80 7.41
CA LEU A 165 -3.25 -12.33 7.08
C LEU A 165 -4.01 -11.38 6.13
N SER A 166 -3.86 -10.07 6.30
CA SER A 166 -4.49 -9.08 5.40
C SER A 166 -3.87 -9.10 4.01
N SER A 167 -2.55 -9.25 3.92
CA SER A 167 -1.84 -9.46 2.65
C SER A 167 -2.30 -10.74 1.96
N PHE A 168 -2.55 -11.81 2.71
CA PHE A 168 -3.09 -13.05 2.16
C PHE A 168 -4.51 -12.85 1.60
N VAL A 169 -5.40 -12.17 2.34
CA VAL A 169 -6.75 -11.83 1.85
C VAL A 169 -6.69 -10.99 0.58
N ALA A 170 -5.80 -9.99 0.55
CA ALA A 170 -5.60 -9.13 -0.61
C ALA A 170 -5.06 -9.89 -1.83
N ALA A 171 -4.11 -10.80 -1.61
CA ALA A 171 -3.58 -11.68 -2.66
C ALA A 171 -4.68 -12.57 -3.23
N VAL A 172 -5.46 -13.25 -2.40
CA VAL A 172 -6.58 -14.09 -2.85
C VAL A 172 -7.61 -13.27 -3.64
N ALA A 173 -7.97 -12.08 -3.16
CA ALA A 173 -8.89 -11.19 -3.87
C ALA A 173 -8.33 -10.77 -5.24
N LEU A 174 -7.04 -10.41 -5.30
CA LEU A 174 -6.36 -10.10 -6.55
C LEU A 174 -6.39 -11.27 -7.51
N LEU A 175 -6.08 -12.49 -7.05
CA LEU A 175 -6.09 -13.71 -7.87
C LEU A 175 -7.46 -13.97 -8.50
N ILE A 176 -8.53 -13.83 -7.70
CA ILE A 176 -9.90 -14.01 -8.16
C ILE A 176 -10.25 -12.97 -9.23
N VAL A 177 -9.93 -11.70 -8.99
CA VAL A 177 -10.24 -10.62 -9.93
C VAL A 177 -9.41 -10.72 -11.21
N ALA A 178 -8.12 -11.04 -11.10
CA ALA A 178 -7.23 -11.24 -12.24
C ALA A 178 -7.75 -12.35 -13.17
N ALA A 179 -8.29 -13.44 -12.61
CA ALA A 179 -8.88 -14.52 -13.39
C ALA A 179 -10.05 -14.07 -14.28
N PHE A 180 -10.88 -13.10 -13.84
CA PHE A 180 -11.96 -12.54 -14.67
C PHE A 180 -11.45 -11.74 -15.88
N PHE A 181 -10.23 -11.21 -15.80
CA PHE A 181 -9.58 -10.50 -16.90
C PHE A 181 -8.72 -11.42 -17.78
N GLY A 182 -8.80 -12.74 -17.59
CA GLY A 182 -7.94 -13.70 -18.28
C GLY A 182 -6.47 -13.63 -17.86
N GLN A 183 -6.17 -12.91 -16.78
CA GLN A 183 -4.83 -12.83 -16.21
C GLN A 183 -4.68 -13.97 -15.19
N SER A 184 -4.21 -15.12 -15.66
CA SER A 184 -3.78 -16.20 -14.76
C SER A 184 -2.39 -15.87 -14.23
N PRO A 185 -2.13 -15.96 -12.92
CA PRO A 185 -0.76 -15.92 -12.38
C PRO A 185 0.04 -17.16 -12.77
N VAL A 186 -0.64 -18.22 -13.21
CA VAL A 186 -0.07 -19.48 -13.67
C VAL A 186 -0.19 -19.50 -15.20
N GLY A 187 0.70 -18.75 -15.85
CA GLY A 187 0.74 -18.58 -17.31
C GLY A 187 2.12 -18.80 -17.93
N ALA A 188 3.04 -19.42 -17.20
CA ALA A 188 4.37 -19.80 -17.70
C ALA A 188 4.79 -21.15 -17.10
N VAL A 189 4.19 -22.24 -17.61
CA VAL A 189 4.75 -23.59 -17.60
C VAL A 189 4.43 -24.26 -18.92
#